data_AF-A0A6A6RZB4-F1
#
_entry.id   AF-A0A6A6RZB4-F1
#
_cell.length_a   1.000
_cell.length_b   1.000
_cell.length_c   1.000
_cell.angle_alpha   90.00
_cell.angle_beta   90.00
_cell.angle_gamma   90.00
#
_symmetry.space_group_name_H-M   'P 1'
#
loop_
_entity.id
_entity.type
_entity.pdbx_description
1 polymer ?
#
loop_
_entity_poly.entity_id
_entity_poly.type
_entity_poly.pdbx_seq_one_letter_code
_entity_poly.pdbx_strand_id
1 'polypeptide(L)'
;MTTINNSCTWLHFPSRSIAKPKLHATDADRKEIYSSGEGILDMDVTLICTAAFQTKEDETRALRRAAGLEKMPKRDPKTPLSELDKNDERHPQNGGEVVICDGCKERERKRYDRKKKKSPEDERFIKYENDRVIMINEKEYKKFQPIARTERHYSPNALSIDFALRIACYCRHQEDKSPQGFRIIFTFRDSSTHEVLGQNISNVIHITDDHKNKDLVICPNRPVTLP
;
A
#
# COMPACT_ATOMS: atom_id res chain seq x y z
N MET A 1 18.41 15.93 -9.31
CA MET A 1 18.16 14.59 -9.85
C MET A 1 19.17 13.67 -9.20
N THR A 2 18.78 13.02 -8.10
CA THR A 2 19.66 12.12 -7.36
C THR A 2 19.70 10.81 -8.14
N THR A 3 20.82 10.57 -8.82
CA THR A 3 21.06 9.34 -9.57
C THR A 3 21.06 8.17 -8.58
N ILE A 4 20.22 7.16 -8.82
CA ILE A 4 20.26 5.90 -8.05
C ILE A 4 21.63 5.27 -8.33
N ASN A 5 22.61 5.51 -7.45
CA ASN A 5 24.02 5.20 -7.72
C ASN A 5 24.41 3.74 -7.46
N ASN A 6 23.44 2.84 -7.22
CA ASN A 6 23.63 1.40 -7.13
C ASN A 6 22.43 0.70 -7.78
N SER A 7 22.63 -0.41 -8.50
CA SER A 7 21.52 -1.18 -9.06
C SER A 7 20.66 -1.75 -7.93
N CYS A 8 19.55 -1.06 -7.63
CA CYS A 8 18.55 -1.55 -6.68
C CYS A 8 18.06 -2.91 -7.17
N THR A 9 18.32 -3.94 -6.37
CA THR A 9 18.04 -5.34 -6.73
C THR A 9 16.88 -5.88 -5.93
N TRP A 10 16.63 -5.32 -4.74
CA TRP A 10 15.54 -5.71 -3.85
C TRP A 10 14.50 -4.60 -3.70
N LEU A 11 13.23 -5.00 -3.70
CA LEU A 11 12.14 -4.23 -3.14
C LEU A 11 11.83 -4.75 -1.74
N HIS A 12 11.79 -3.86 -0.77
CA HIS A 12 11.30 -4.13 0.58
C HIS A 12 9.87 -3.59 0.72
N PHE A 13 8.93 -4.51 0.97
CA PHE A 13 7.54 -4.19 1.23
C PHE A 13 7.34 -3.76 2.68
N PRO A 14 6.39 -2.86 2.97
CA PRO A 14 6.22 -2.35 4.32
C PRO A 14 5.70 -3.48 5.23
N SER A 15 6.43 -3.78 6.31
CA SER A 15 6.13 -4.93 7.18
C SER A 15 4.69 -4.89 7.72
N ARG A 16 4.14 -3.70 7.97
CA ARG A 16 2.73 -3.51 8.41
C ARG A 16 1.70 -4.06 7.41
N SER A 17 2.05 -4.12 6.13
CA SER A 17 1.17 -4.56 5.05
C SER A 17 1.36 -6.03 4.69
N ILE A 18 2.27 -6.78 5.31
CA ILE A 18 2.48 -8.19 4.95
C ILE A 18 1.30 -9.06 5.42
N ALA A 19 0.72 -9.80 4.48
CA ALA A 19 -0.55 -10.52 4.67
C ALA A 19 -0.43 -11.76 5.56
N LYS A 20 0.74 -12.40 5.61
CA LYS A 20 0.94 -13.68 6.30
C LYS A 20 2.23 -13.64 7.12
N PRO A 21 2.23 -14.16 8.35
CA PRO A 21 3.42 -14.30 9.19
C PRO A 21 4.65 -14.87 8.48
N LYS A 22 4.48 -16.01 7.80
CA LYS A 22 5.55 -16.71 7.05
C LYS A 22 6.16 -15.93 5.88
N LEU A 23 5.57 -14.79 5.50
CA LEU A 23 6.09 -13.95 4.44
C LEU A 23 7.00 -12.83 4.98
N HIS A 24 7.01 -12.63 6.31
CA HIS A 24 8.00 -11.76 6.93
C HIS A 24 9.40 -12.36 6.80
N ALA A 25 10.37 -11.50 6.55
CA ALA A 25 11.77 -11.86 6.62
C ALA A 25 12.16 -12.18 8.06
N THR A 26 12.88 -13.28 8.23
CA THR A 26 13.57 -13.60 9.47
C THR A 26 14.77 -12.66 9.66
N ASP A 27 15.34 -12.63 10.86
CA ASP A 27 16.54 -11.82 11.11
C ASP A 27 17.76 -12.36 10.36
N ALA A 28 17.79 -13.67 10.06
CA ALA A 28 18.80 -14.26 9.19
C ALA A 28 18.64 -13.75 7.75
N ASP A 29 17.41 -13.78 7.19
CA ASP A 29 17.15 -13.29 5.83
C ASP A 29 17.53 -11.81 5.71
N ARG A 30 17.15 -10.97 6.69
CA ARG A 30 17.52 -9.54 6.69
C ARG A 30 19.03 -9.37 6.66
N LYS A 31 19.76 -10.04 7.56
CA LYS A 31 21.23 -9.95 7.62
C LYS A 31 21.88 -10.35 6.30
N GLU A 32 21.41 -11.44 5.69
CA GLU A 32 21.91 -11.90 4.39
C GLU A 32 21.73 -10.83 3.31
N ILE A 33 20.51 -10.28 3.20
CA ILE A 33 20.18 -9.24 2.20
C ILE A 33 21.01 -7.97 2.44
N TYR A 34 21.12 -7.48 3.67
CA TYR A 34 21.94 -6.30 3.96
C TYR A 34 23.44 -6.55 3.76
N SER A 35 23.90 -7.80 3.93
CA SER A 35 25.30 -8.17 3.71
C SER A 35 25.67 -8.43 2.25
N SER A 36 24.69 -8.59 1.34
CA SER A 36 24.96 -8.88 -0.07
C SER A 36 25.57 -7.69 -0.83
N GLY A 37 25.47 -6.47 -0.26
CA GLY A 37 25.91 -5.23 -0.91
C GLY A 37 25.01 -4.79 -2.06
N GLU A 38 23.89 -5.49 -2.30
CA GLU A 38 22.89 -5.11 -3.30
C GLU A 38 22.05 -3.93 -2.80
N GLY A 39 21.63 -3.03 -3.70
CA GLY A 39 20.75 -1.91 -3.34
C GLY A 39 19.34 -2.37 -2.97
N ILE A 40 18.76 -1.75 -1.93
CA ILE A 40 17.41 -2.03 -1.43
C ILE A 40 16.55 -0.78 -1.59
N LEU A 41 15.39 -0.95 -2.22
CA LEU A 41 14.37 0.07 -2.36
C LEU A 41 13.24 -0.21 -1.37
N ASP A 42 12.99 0.69 -0.43
CA ASP A 42 11.88 0.61 0.50
C ASP A 42 10.61 1.16 -0.18
N MET A 43 9.52 0.41 -0.13
CA MET A 43 8.21 0.87 -0.60
C MET A 43 7.27 1.12 0.56
N ASP A 44 6.62 2.27 0.53
CA ASP A 44 5.44 2.56 1.32
C ASP A 44 4.20 2.61 0.45
N VAL A 45 3.07 2.20 1.05
CA VAL A 45 1.74 2.26 0.43
C VAL A 45 0.81 3.08 1.31
N THR A 46 0.11 4.03 0.70
CA THR A 46 -0.90 4.87 1.36
C THR A 46 -2.20 4.79 0.57
N LEU A 47 -3.29 4.34 1.23
CA LEU A 47 -4.62 4.33 0.64
C LEU A 47 -5.30 5.67 0.86
N ILE A 48 -5.91 6.21 -0.20
CA ILE A 48 -6.55 7.53 -0.21
C ILE A 48 -7.94 7.43 -0.86
N CYS A 49 -8.88 8.24 -0.38
CA CYS A 49 -10.20 8.37 -1.01
C CYS A 49 -10.11 9.34 -2.19
N THR A 50 -10.64 8.97 -3.36
CA THR A 50 -10.64 9.83 -4.55
C THR A 50 -11.44 11.12 -4.33
N ALA A 51 -12.43 11.11 -3.44
CA ALA A 51 -13.21 12.28 -3.07
C ALA A 51 -12.37 13.45 -2.52
N ALA A 52 -11.20 13.15 -1.94
CA ALA A 52 -10.28 14.15 -1.43
C ALA A 52 -9.39 14.78 -2.52
N PHE A 53 -9.53 14.37 -3.79
CA PHE A 53 -8.64 14.72 -4.91
C PHE A 53 -9.45 15.35 -6.04
N GLN A 54 -9.86 16.60 -5.84
CA GLN A 54 -10.59 17.35 -6.86
C GLN A 54 -9.67 18.32 -7.62
N THR A 55 -8.58 18.76 -6.98
CA THR A 55 -7.64 19.75 -7.52
C THR A 55 -6.21 19.19 -7.62
N LYS A 56 -5.32 19.87 -8.36
CA LYS A 56 -3.90 19.50 -8.43
C LYS A 56 -3.18 19.73 -7.11
N GLU A 57 -3.65 20.73 -6.35
CA GLU A 57 -3.16 21.08 -5.03
C GLU A 57 -3.45 19.96 -4.03
N ASP A 58 -4.63 19.34 -4.11
CA ASP A 58 -4.97 18.17 -3.29
C ASP A 58 -4.05 16.99 -3.58
N GLU A 59 -3.78 16.71 -4.86
CA GLU A 59 -2.88 15.65 -5.28
C GLU A 59 -1.46 15.88 -4.76
N THR A 60 -0.95 17.10 -4.93
CA THR A 60 0.37 17.52 -4.43
C THR A 60 0.46 17.38 -2.91
N ARG A 61 -0.57 17.83 -2.19
CA ARG A 61 -0.65 17.72 -0.73
C ARG A 61 -0.63 16.27 -0.26
N ALA A 62 -1.40 15.40 -0.92
CA ALA A 62 -1.41 13.99 -0.56
C ALA A 62 -0.10 13.27 -0.86
N LEU A 63 0.57 13.60 -1.97
CA LEU A 63 1.92 13.11 -2.27
C LEU A 63 2.90 13.53 -1.16
N ARG A 64 2.87 14.81 -0.73
CA ARG A 64 3.67 15.31 0.39
C ARG A 64 3.38 14.56 1.69
N ARG A 65 2.11 14.30 2.01
CA ARG A 65 1.71 13.54 3.20
C ARG A 65 2.20 12.09 3.15
N ALA A 66 2.03 11.41 2.02
CA ALA A 66 2.54 10.05 1.81
C ALA A 66 4.08 9.99 1.83
N ALA A 67 4.75 11.05 1.38
CA ALA A 67 6.20 11.23 1.46
C ALA A 67 6.69 11.58 2.88
N GLY A 68 5.79 11.82 3.84
CA GLY A 68 6.16 12.24 5.21
C GLY A 68 6.65 13.69 5.30
N LEU A 69 6.49 14.48 4.23
CA LEU A 69 6.84 15.91 4.19
C LEU A 69 5.76 16.80 4.82
N GLU A 70 4.58 16.25 5.05
CA GLU A 70 3.47 16.87 5.75
C GLU A 70 2.79 15.83 6.65
N LYS A 71 2.24 16.28 7.78
CA LYS A 71 1.52 15.39 8.69
C LYS A 71 0.24 14.89 8.02
N MET A 72 0.07 13.57 7.95
CA MET A 72 -1.19 12.95 7.56
C MET A 72 -2.19 13.03 8.72
N PRO A 73 -3.35 13.69 8.57
CA PRO A 73 -4.40 13.66 9.59
C PRO A 73 -4.91 12.23 9.75
N LYS A 74 -4.81 11.69 10.97
CA LYS A 74 -5.24 10.33 11.30
C LYS A 74 -6.30 10.40 12.39
N ARG A 75 -7.41 9.69 12.18
CA ARG A 75 -8.43 9.50 13.22
C ARG A 75 -7.98 8.46 14.23
N ASP A 76 -8.49 8.55 15.46
CA ASP A 76 -8.34 7.44 16.40
C ASP A 76 -9.01 6.19 15.80
N PRO A 77 -8.34 5.02 15.77
CA PRO A 77 -8.91 3.83 15.18
C PRO A 77 -10.24 3.39 15.81
N LYS A 78 -10.48 3.73 17.09
CA LYS A 78 -11.70 3.42 17.85
C LYS A 78 -12.84 4.40 17.57
N THR A 79 -12.56 5.60 17.06
CA THR A 79 -13.59 6.56 16.66
C THR A 79 -14.19 6.13 15.31
N PRO A 80 -15.46 5.69 15.27
CA PRO A 80 -16.14 5.36 14.02
C PRO A 80 -16.20 6.56 13.08
N LEU A 81 -16.19 6.31 11.76
CA LEU A 81 -16.23 7.41 10.80
C LEU A 81 -17.52 8.25 10.91
N SER A 82 -18.64 7.63 11.31
CA SER A 82 -19.93 8.31 11.52
C SER A 82 -19.94 9.32 12.67
N GLU A 83 -18.97 9.24 13.59
CA GLU A 83 -18.83 10.18 14.71
C GLU A 83 -17.93 11.37 14.36
N LEU A 84 -17.23 11.33 13.22
CA LEU A 84 -16.44 12.46 12.76
C LEU A 84 -17.33 13.47 12.04
N ASP A 85 -17.07 14.75 12.28
CA ASP A 85 -17.71 15.82 11.51
C ASP A 85 -17.33 15.67 10.03
N LYS A 86 -18.27 15.96 9.14
CA LYS A 86 -18.05 15.85 7.70
C LYS A 86 -16.96 16.78 7.18
N ASN A 87 -16.64 17.85 7.91
CA ASN A 87 -15.58 18.80 7.59
C ASN A 87 -14.30 18.55 8.40
N ASP A 88 -14.24 17.48 9.20
CA ASP A 88 -13.04 17.13 9.96
C ASP A 88 -11.89 16.74 9.02
N GLU A 89 -10.71 17.31 9.19
CA GLU A 89 -9.54 17.02 8.35
C GLU A 89 -9.10 15.54 8.43
N ARG A 90 -9.43 14.84 9.52
CA ARG A 90 -9.16 13.41 9.71
C ARG A 90 -10.14 12.54 8.94
N HIS A 91 -11.22 13.11 8.42
CA HIS A 91 -12.16 12.40 7.57
C HIS A 91 -11.47 12.04 6.25
N PRO A 92 -11.51 10.78 5.79
CA PRO A 92 -10.82 10.37 4.57
C PRO A 92 -11.24 11.14 3.30
N GLN A 93 -12.48 11.61 3.24
CA GLN A 93 -12.97 12.44 2.14
C GLN A 93 -12.35 13.86 2.12
N ASN A 94 -11.79 14.31 3.24
CA ASN A 94 -11.08 15.59 3.36
C ASN A 94 -9.55 15.42 3.30
N GLY A 95 -9.07 14.24 2.89
CA GLY A 95 -7.64 13.93 2.75
C GLY A 95 -6.98 13.37 4.01
N GLY A 96 -7.77 12.91 4.98
CA GLY A 96 -7.28 12.13 6.12
C GLY A 96 -6.91 10.69 5.74
N GLU A 97 -6.17 10.00 6.61
CA GLU A 97 -5.74 8.62 6.42
C GLU A 97 -6.93 7.64 6.39
N VAL A 98 -6.96 6.75 5.40
CA VAL A 98 -7.94 5.65 5.36
C VAL A 98 -7.50 4.56 6.35
N VAL A 99 -8.11 4.57 7.53
CA VAL A 99 -7.86 3.57 8.59
C VAL A 99 -8.89 2.45 8.52
N ILE A 100 -8.46 1.18 8.70
CA ILE A 100 -9.34 0.02 8.77
C ILE A 100 -10.37 0.16 9.91
N CYS A 101 -11.64 -0.11 9.63
CA CYS A 101 -12.70 -0.03 10.64
C CYS A 101 -12.80 -1.34 11.45
N ASP A 102 -13.38 -1.26 12.65
CA ASP A 102 -13.42 -2.41 13.58
C ASP A 102 -14.17 -3.62 13.02
N GLY A 103 -15.26 -3.39 12.28
CA GLY A 103 -15.97 -4.49 11.61
C GLY A 103 -15.12 -5.17 10.53
N CYS A 104 -14.30 -4.40 9.81
CA CYS A 104 -13.36 -4.92 8.84
C CYS A 104 -12.16 -5.64 9.55
N LYS A 105 -11.66 -5.12 10.70
CA LYS A 105 -10.64 -5.78 11.55
C LYS A 105 -11.10 -7.14 12.07
N GLU A 106 -12.29 -7.22 12.63
CA GLU A 106 -12.86 -8.46 13.18
C GLU A 106 -13.02 -9.54 12.10
N ARG A 107 -13.36 -9.14 10.87
CA ARG A 107 -13.39 -10.06 9.72
C ARG A 107 -11.99 -10.56 9.37
N GLU A 108 -10.97 -9.72 9.45
CA GLU A 108 -9.58 -10.13 9.23
C GLU A 108 -9.08 -11.07 10.34
N ARG A 109 -9.39 -10.82 11.61
CA ARG A 109 -9.10 -11.77 12.72
C ARG A 109 -9.71 -13.13 12.45
N LYS A 110 -11.02 -13.18 12.13
CA LYS A 110 -11.72 -14.43 11.81
C LYS A 110 -11.13 -15.14 10.58
N ARG A 111 -10.72 -14.39 9.55
CA ARG A 111 -10.02 -14.94 8.36
C ARG A 111 -8.67 -15.52 8.72
N TYR A 112 -7.95 -14.88 9.64
CA TYR A 112 -6.66 -15.34 10.14
C TYR A 112 -6.80 -16.61 10.99
N ASP A 113 -7.71 -16.63 11.97
CA ASP A 113 -7.91 -17.75 12.90
C ASP A 113 -8.31 -19.05 12.20
N ARG A 114 -9.16 -18.96 11.16
CA ARG A 114 -9.58 -20.13 10.36
C ARG A 114 -8.41 -20.83 9.64
N LYS A 115 -7.31 -20.13 9.39
CA LYS A 115 -6.19 -20.63 8.58
C LYS A 115 -5.03 -21.20 9.41
N LYS A 116 -5.17 -21.30 10.73
CA LYS A 116 -4.02 -21.25 11.64
C LYS A 116 -3.78 -22.51 12.48
N LYS A 117 -2.50 -22.89 12.62
CA LYS A 117 -1.91 -23.58 13.79
C LYS A 117 -1.20 -22.50 14.62
N LYS A 118 -1.44 -22.39 15.94
CA LYS A 118 -0.93 -21.29 16.81
C LYS A 118 0.61 -21.21 16.77
N SER A 119 1.18 -20.00 16.61
CA SER A 119 2.63 -19.75 16.63
C SER A 119 2.97 -18.38 17.26
N PRO A 120 4.21 -18.14 17.72
CA PRO A 120 4.65 -16.85 18.29
C PRO A 120 4.56 -15.65 17.33
N GLU A 121 4.38 -15.88 16.03
CA GLU A 121 4.31 -14.82 15.01
C GLU A 121 2.99 -14.00 15.08
N ASP A 122 2.08 -14.41 15.97
CA ASP A 122 0.78 -13.79 16.23
C ASP A 122 0.86 -12.36 16.76
N GLU A 123 1.92 -12.05 17.51
CA GLU A 123 2.12 -10.71 18.06
C GLU A 123 2.28 -9.66 16.97
N ARG A 124 2.93 -10.00 15.84
CA ARG A 124 3.08 -9.09 14.70
C ARG A 124 1.76 -8.85 13.98
N PHE A 125 0.88 -9.86 13.91
CA PHE A 125 -0.46 -9.69 13.35
C PHE A 125 -1.26 -8.64 14.13
N ILE A 126 -1.29 -8.82 15.45
CA ILE A 126 -2.01 -7.94 16.39
C ILE A 126 -1.39 -6.53 16.39
N LYS A 127 -0.06 -6.42 16.40
CA LYS A 127 0.67 -5.13 16.45
C LYS A 127 0.25 -4.15 15.36
N TYR A 128 0.06 -4.64 14.13
CA TYR A 128 -0.26 -3.80 12.97
C TYR A 128 -1.73 -3.77 12.61
N GLU A 129 -2.62 -4.32 13.45
CA GLU A 129 -4.03 -4.46 13.11
C GLU A 129 -4.70 -3.14 12.68
N ASN A 130 -4.34 -2.02 13.31
CA ASN A 130 -4.91 -0.71 12.99
C ASN A 130 -4.40 -0.11 11.68
N ASP A 131 -3.25 -0.56 11.17
CA ASP A 131 -2.60 -0.01 9.98
C ASP A 131 -2.71 -0.95 8.76
N ARG A 132 -3.25 -2.17 8.94
CA ARG A 132 -3.45 -3.21 7.91
C ARG A 132 -4.63 -2.92 6.97
N VAL A 133 -4.76 -1.70 6.46
CA VAL A 133 -5.77 -1.35 5.46
C VAL A 133 -5.46 -1.98 4.09
N ILE A 134 -4.17 -2.10 3.78
CA ILE A 134 -3.62 -2.78 2.60
C ILE A 134 -2.86 -4.03 3.06
N MET A 135 -3.04 -5.14 2.36
CA MET A 135 -2.31 -6.39 2.56
C MET A 135 -1.63 -6.84 1.28
N ILE A 136 -0.35 -7.17 1.37
CA ILE A 136 0.50 -7.64 0.30
C ILE A 136 0.82 -9.11 0.55
N ASN A 137 0.53 -9.97 -0.42
CA ASN A 137 0.75 -11.41 -0.33
C ASN A 137 2.05 -11.82 -1.03
N GLU A 138 3.13 -11.12 -0.73
CA GLU A 138 4.48 -11.43 -1.17
C GLU A 138 5.42 -11.54 0.03
N LYS A 139 6.60 -12.13 -0.18
CA LYS A 139 7.68 -12.06 0.80
C LYS A 139 8.07 -10.61 1.04
N GLU A 140 8.43 -10.27 2.27
CA GLU A 140 8.80 -8.92 2.71
C GLU A 140 9.91 -8.31 1.84
N TYR A 141 10.82 -9.12 1.32
CA TYR A 141 11.79 -8.73 0.31
C TYR A 141 11.58 -9.54 -0.97
N LYS A 142 11.59 -8.86 -2.11
CA LYS A 142 11.45 -9.49 -3.43
C LYS A 142 12.44 -8.88 -4.41
N LYS A 143 13.13 -9.73 -5.17
CA LYS A 143 14.04 -9.27 -6.22
C LYS A 143 13.25 -8.70 -7.40
N PHE A 144 13.76 -7.61 -7.95
CA PHE A 144 13.33 -7.11 -9.23
C PHE A 144 13.64 -8.09 -10.36
N GLN A 145 12.85 -8.03 -11.42
CA GLN A 145 13.04 -8.79 -12.64
C GLN A 145 13.40 -7.86 -13.80
N PRO A 146 14.29 -8.25 -14.72
CA PRO A 146 14.57 -7.45 -15.90
C PRO A 146 13.34 -7.42 -16.81
N ILE A 147 13.01 -6.25 -17.36
CA ILE A 147 11.95 -6.13 -18.37
C ILE A 147 12.47 -6.70 -19.69
N ALA A 148 11.62 -7.49 -20.38
CA ALA A 148 11.98 -8.04 -21.67
C ALA A 148 12.23 -6.92 -22.69
N ARG A 149 13.36 -7.00 -23.41
CA ARG A 149 13.83 -5.98 -24.39
C ARG A 149 12.84 -5.70 -25.54
N THR A 150 11.79 -6.49 -25.69
CA THR A 150 10.74 -6.31 -26.69
C THR A 150 9.79 -5.15 -26.36
N GLU A 151 9.79 -4.66 -25.12
CA GLU A 151 8.98 -3.53 -24.69
C GLU A 151 9.68 -2.20 -25.00
N ARG A 152 9.44 -1.65 -26.19
CA ARG A 152 10.11 -0.44 -26.74
C ARG A 152 9.91 0.87 -25.93
N HIS A 153 9.21 0.82 -24.80
CA HIS A 153 8.89 1.99 -23.98
C HIS A 153 9.77 2.13 -22.73
N TYR A 154 10.62 1.15 -22.44
CA TYR A 154 11.47 1.14 -21.24
C TYR A 154 12.95 1.27 -21.57
N SER A 155 13.72 1.81 -20.63
CA SER A 155 15.18 1.84 -20.75
C SER A 155 15.74 0.40 -20.70
N PRO A 156 16.92 0.13 -21.30
CA PRO A 156 17.52 -1.20 -21.29
C PRO A 156 17.81 -1.77 -19.89
N ASN A 157 17.89 -0.91 -18.87
CA ASN A 157 18.16 -1.26 -17.48
C ASN A 157 16.88 -1.23 -16.63
N ALA A 158 15.71 -1.14 -17.26
CA ALA A 158 14.45 -1.11 -16.54
C ALA A 158 14.16 -2.45 -15.86
N LEU A 159 13.63 -2.34 -14.65
CA LEU A 159 13.32 -3.43 -13.76
C LEU A 159 11.82 -3.42 -13.46
N SER A 160 11.20 -4.59 -13.34
CA SER A 160 9.80 -4.77 -12.98
C SER A 160 9.65 -5.65 -11.75
N ILE A 161 8.52 -5.49 -11.09
CA ILE A 161 8.10 -6.33 -9.98
C ILE A 161 6.58 -6.42 -9.96
N ASP A 162 6.08 -7.65 -9.99
CA ASP A 162 4.65 -7.93 -9.89
C ASP A 162 4.32 -8.44 -8.50
N PHE A 163 3.23 -7.98 -7.89
CA PHE A 163 2.80 -8.46 -6.58
C PHE A 163 1.29 -8.38 -6.39
N ALA A 164 0.77 -9.27 -5.55
CA ALA A 164 -0.65 -9.27 -5.21
C ALA A 164 -0.93 -8.38 -3.98
N LEU A 165 -1.84 -7.42 -4.15
CA LEU A 165 -2.32 -6.50 -3.11
C LEU A 165 -3.82 -6.67 -2.87
N ARG A 166 -4.27 -6.58 -1.61
CA ARG A 166 -5.67 -6.61 -1.20
C ARG A 166 -5.99 -5.44 -0.27
N ILE A 167 -7.06 -4.72 -0.55
CA ILE A 167 -7.64 -3.73 0.37
C ILE A 167 -8.51 -4.48 1.39
N ALA A 168 -8.15 -4.39 2.67
CA ALA A 168 -8.87 -5.01 3.78
C ALA A 168 -10.18 -4.29 4.09
N CYS A 169 -10.10 -2.95 4.09
CA CYS A 169 -11.20 -2.08 4.46
C CYS A 169 -11.93 -1.59 3.22
N TYR A 170 -12.87 -2.40 2.76
CA TYR A 170 -13.75 -2.09 1.65
C TYR A 170 -15.20 -1.83 2.11
N CYS A 171 -15.34 -1.54 3.40
CA CYS A 171 -16.60 -1.22 4.02
C CYS A 171 -17.16 0.08 3.39
N ARG A 172 -18.40 0.07 2.86
CA ARG A 172 -19.13 1.27 2.36
C ARG A 172 -19.28 2.40 3.38
N HIS A 173 -18.79 2.22 4.60
CA HIS A 173 -18.72 3.28 5.62
C HIS A 173 -17.60 4.29 5.35
N GLN A 174 -16.65 4.00 4.46
CA GLN A 174 -15.56 4.94 4.11
C GLN A 174 -15.97 5.93 3.01
N GLU A 175 -17.01 5.59 2.25
CA GLU A 175 -17.53 6.37 1.14
C GLU A 175 -18.96 6.81 1.50
N ASP A 176 -19.28 8.09 1.30
CA ASP A 176 -20.68 8.55 1.35
C ASP A 176 -21.47 7.89 0.20
N LYS A 177 -22.75 8.24 0.04
CA LYS A 177 -23.72 7.59 -0.88
C LYS A 177 -23.29 7.44 -2.36
N SER A 178 -22.19 8.05 -2.81
CA SER A 178 -21.61 7.86 -4.14
C SER A 178 -20.14 7.38 -4.03
N PRO A 179 -19.81 6.15 -4.44
CA PRO A 179 -18.46 5.62 -4.36
C PRO A 179 -17.57 6.28 -5.43
N GLN A 180 -16.76 7.24 -5.01
CA GLN A 180 -15.74 7.85 -5.90
C GLN A 180 -14.50 6.95 -6.05
N GLY A 181 -14.41 5.86 -5.27
CA GLY A 181 -13.33 4.90 -5.31
C GLY A 181 -12.10 5.36 -4.53
N PHE A 182 -11.12 4.48 -4.49
CA PHE A 182 -9.84 4.69 -3.82
C PHE A 182 -8.71 4.81 -4.82
N ARG A 183 -7.61 5.45 -4.41
CA ARG A 183 -6.32 5.35 -5.09
C ARG A 183 -5.26 4.91 -4.08
N ILE A 184 -4.15 4.39 -4.60
CA ILE A 184 -3.00 3.99 -3.79
C ILE A 184 -1.82 4.85 -4.22
N ILE A 185 -1.20 5.53 -3.25
CA ILE A 185 0.08 6.19 -3.46
C ILE A 185 1.17 5.18 -3.10
N PHE A 186 2.02 4.88 -4.07
CA PHE A 186 3.27 4.16 -3.87
C PHE A 186 4.38 5.19 -3.66
N THR A 187 5.13 5.06 -2.56
CA THR A 187 6.27 5.92 -2.25
C THR A 187 7.51 5.06 -2.15
N PHE A 188 8.53 5.36 -2.95
CA PHE A 188 9.77 4.60 -3.00
C PHE A 188 10.90 5.40 -2.37
N ARG A 189 11.66 4.75 -1.48
CA ARG A 189 12.78 5.35 -0.76
C ARG A 189 14.03 4.51 -0.89
N ASP A 190 15.17 5.15 -0.91
CA ASP A 190 16.43 4.46 -0.71
C ASP A 190 16.49 3.93 0.74
N SER A 191 16.76 2.63 0.93
CA SER A 191 16.75 2.03 2.27
C SER A 191 17.92 2.51 3.15
N SER A 192 19.00 3.02 2.55
CA SER A 192 20.18 3.51 3.26
C SER A 192 20.07 4.98 3.66
N THR A 193 19.51 5.84 2.78
CA THR A 193 19.40 7.28 3.04
C THR A 193 18.01 7.69 3.54
N HIS A 194 17.01 6.83 3.37
CA HIS A 194 15.58 7.11 3.58
C HIS A 194 15.01 8.25 2.72
N GLU A 195 15.76 8.72 1.71
CA GLU A 195 15.31 9.74 0.77
C GLU A 195 14.24 9.21 -0.16
N VAL A 196 13.23 10.04 -0.47
CA VAL A 196 12.20 9.70 -1.45
C VAL A 196 12.79 9.78 -2.85
N LEU A 197 12.82 8.65 -3.55
CA LEU A 197 13.31 8.55 -4.93
C LEU A 197 12.19 8.78 -5.94
N GLY A 198 10.97 8.40 -5.61
CA GLY A 198 9.82 8.58 -6.49
C GLY A 198 8.50 8.24 -5.84
N GLN A 199 7.42 8.77 -6.41
CA GLN A 199 6.06 8.44 -6.02
C GLN A 199 5.21 8.20 -7.26
N ASN A 200 4.20 7.34 -7.11
CA ASN A 200 3.22 7.12 -8.17
C ASN A 200 1.83 6.89 -7.56
N ILE A 201 0.78 7.31 -8.26
CA ILE A 201 -0.60 7.15 -7.86
C ILE A 201 -1.29 6.17 -8.80
N SER A 202 -1.94 5.15 -8.24
CA SER A 202 -2.72 4.19 -9.02
C SER A 202 -3.91 4.85 -9.74
N ASN A 203 -4.44 4.14 -10.73
CA ASN A 203 -5.80 4.40 -11.23
C ASN A 203 -6.83 4.28 -10.10
N VAL A 204 -8.03 4.83 -10.33
CA VAL A 204 -9.14 4.73 -9.37
C VAL A 204 -9.63 3.28 -9.27
N ILE A 205 -9.62 2.75 -8.05
CA ILE A 205 -10.10 1.42 -7.69
C ILE A 205 -11.51 1.56 -7.13
N HIS A 206 -12.48 1.02 -7.85
CA HIS A 206 -13.87 0.98 -7.40
C HIS A 206 -14.11 -0.35 -6.69
N ILE A 207 -14.64 -0.28 -5.48
CA ILE A 207 -15.00 -1.48 -4.73
C ILE A 207 -16.45 -1.83 -5.04
N THR A 208 -16.64 -2.85 -5.85
CA THR A 208 -17.96 -3.38 -6.18
C THR A 208 -18.28 -4.58 -5.30
N ASP A 209 -19.55 -4.71 -4.91
CA ASP A 209 -20.06 -5.89 -4.20
C ASP A 209 -20.42 -6.96 -5.26
N ASP A 210 -19.50 -7.88 -5.48
CA ASP A 210 -19.53 -8.89 -6.56
C ASP A 210 -20.62 -9.97 -6.35
N HIS A 211 -21.44 -9.85 -5.31
CA HIS A 211 -22.57 -10.76 -5.09
C HIS A 211 -23.77 -10.43 -6.00
N LYS A 212 -23.65 -9.42 -6.88
CA LYS A 212 -24.75 -8.97 -7.76
C LYS A 212 -24.45 -8.81 -9.25
N ASN A 213 -23.19 -8.78 -9.71
CA ASN A 213 -22.90 -8.51 -11.13
C ASN A 213 -21.87 -9.51 -11.70
N LYS A 214 -22.36 -10.63 -12.22
CA LYS A 214 -21.52 -11.64 -12.89
C LYS A 214 -20.97 -11.22 -14.26
N ASP A 215 -21.32 -10.04 -14.76
CA ASP A 215 -20.98 -9.65 -16.13
C ASP A 215 -20.35 -8.27 -16.16
N LEU A 216 -19.05 -8.12 -15.81
CA LEU A 216 -18.26 -7.03 -16.37
C LEU A 216 -16.79 -7.43 -16.62
N VAL A 217 -16.35 -7.01 -17.79
CA VAL A 217 -15.12 -7.32 -18.52
C VAL A 217 -13.87 -6.82 -17.80
N ILE A 218 -12.82 -7.65 -17.81
CA ILE A 218 -11.48 -7.37 -17.28
C ILE A 218 -10.83 -6.25 -18.11
N CYS A 219 -10.51 -5.11 -17.48
CA CYS A 219 -9.61 -4.12 -18.09
C CYS A 219 -8.17 -4.63 -18.03
N PRO A 220 -7.37 -4.49 -19.10
CA PRO A 220 -5.98 -4.93 -19.10
C PRO A 220 -5.13 -4.08 -18.15
N ASN A 221 -4.31 -4.76 -17.33
CA ASN A 221 -3.32 -4.17 -16.44
C ASN A 221 -2.39 -3.25 -17.23
N ARG A 222 -2.35 -1.95 -16.90
CA ARG A 222 -1.29 -1.05 -17.38
C ARG A 222 -0.15 -1.05 -16.35
N PRO A 223 1.09 -1.37 -16.74
CA PRO A 223 2.24 -1.27 -15.84
C PRO A 223 2.39 0.15 -15.31
N VAL A 224 2.76 0.27 -14.04
CA VAL A 224 3.03 1.56 -13.39
C VAL A 224 4.47 1.96 -13.73
N THR A 225 4.64 3.07 -14.44
CA THR A 225 5.95 3.59 -14.84
C THR A 225 6.38 4.72 -13.89
N LEU A 226 7.54 4.58 -13.25
CA LEU A 226 8.22 5.70 -12.57
C LEU A 226 9.02 6.49 -13.61
N PRO A 227 8.99 7.83 -13.61
CA PRO A 227 9.85 8.66 -14.47
C PRO A 227 11.32 8.57 -14.06
#